data_AF-A0A1Q8QTX0-F1
#
_entry.id   AF-A0A1Q8QTX0-F1
#
_cell.length_a   1.000
_cell.length_b   1.000
_cell.length_c   1.000
_cell.angle_alpha   90.00
_cell.angle_beta   90.00
_cell.angle_gamma   90.00
#
_symmetry.space_group_name_H-M   'P 1'
#
loop_
_entity.id
_entity.type
_entity.pdbx_description
1 polymer ?
#
loop_
_entity_poly.entity_id
_entity_poly.type
_entity_poly.pdbx_seq_one_letter_code
_entity_poly.pdbx_strand_id
1 'polypeptide(L)' 'MAKAMAGINLNPRAGESEEIAKVALFLASDDSSFINGTVIPADAGWTAY' A
#
# COMPACT_ATOMS: atom_id res chain seq x y z
N MET A 1 -1.77 -4.87 -22.43
CA MET A 1 -1.97 -3.54 -21.81
C MET A 1 -3.37 -3.34 -21.24
N ALA A 2 -4.46 -3.71 -21.92
CA ALA A 2 -5.83 -3.50 -21.42
C ALA A 2 -6.10 -4.04 -19.99
N LYS A 3 -5.64 -5.25 -19.65
CA LYS A 3 -5.80 -5.82 -18.30
C LYS A 3 -5.05 -5.06 -17.20
N ALA A 4 -3.84 -4.54 -17.50
CA ALA A 4 -3.03 -3.79 -16.54
C ALA A 4 -3.61 -2.40 -16.21
N MET A 5 -4.59 -1.94 -16.98
CA MET A 5 -5.23 -0.64 -16.81
C MET A 5 -6.66 -0.76 -16.30
N ALA A 6 -7.16 -1.98 -16.03
CA ALA A 6 -8.58 -2.21 -15.74
C ALA A 6 -9.05 -1.50 -14.45
N GLY A 7 -8.17 -1.32 -13.47
CA GLY A 7 -8.46 -0.63 -12.21
C GLY A 7 -7.69 0.67 -12.04
N ILE A 8 -7.11 1.23 -13.10
CA ILE A 8 -6.51 2.58 -13.03
C ILE A 8 -7.55 3.63 -12.62
N ASN A 9 -8.80 3.45 -13.06
CA ASN A 9 -9.93 4.32 -12.71
C ASN A 9 -10.47 4.04 -11.29
N LEU A 10 -10.09 2.92 -10.67
CA LEU A 10 -10.47 2.55 -9.30
C LEU A 10 -9.45 3.06 -8.28
N ASN A 11 -8.24 3.42 -8.71
CA ASN A 11 -7.26 4.05 -7.84
C ASN A 11 -7.72 5.49 -7.52
N PRO A 12 -8.05 5.82 -6.26
CA PRO A 12 -8.65 7.10 -5.92
C PRO A 12 -7.72 8.29 -6.17
N ARG A 13 -6.38 8.11 -6.10
CA ARG A 13 -5.37 9.15 -6.36
C ARG A 13 -3.94 8.60 -6.29
N ALA A 14 -2.98 9.41 -6.73
CA ALA A 14 -1.58 9.21 -6.38
C ALA A 14 -1.38 9.30 -4.84
N GLY A 15 -0.49 8.45 -4.32
CA GLY A 15 -0.08 8.48 -2.92
C GLY A 15 0.94 9.58 -2.66
N GLU A 16 0.95 10.11 -1.44
CA GLU A 16 1.95 11.05 -0.96
C GLU A 16 3.06 10.31 -0.19
N SER A 17 4.27 10.89 -0.14
CA SER A 17 5.42 10.31 0.58
C SER A 17 5.12 9.99 2.05
N GLU A 18 4.33 10.85 2.69
CA GLU A 18 3.94 10.79 4.08
C GLU A 18 3.08 9.56 4.38
N GLU A 19 2.35 9.05 3.40
CA GLU A 19 1.53 7.85 3.57
C GLU A 19 2.40 6.60 3.66
N ILE A 20 3.46 6.52 2.85
CA ILE A 20 4.46 5.46 2.96
C ILE A 20 5.24 5.58 4.27
N ALA A 21 5.61 6.79 4.68
CA ALA A 21 6.30 7.02 5.94
C ALA A 21 5.48 6.57 7.15
N LYS A 22 4.15 6.78 7.13
CA LYS A 22 3.25 6.30 8.19
C LYS A 22 3.17 4.78 8.26
N VAL A 23 3.12 4.09 7.12
CA VAL A 23 3.15 2.61 7.09
C VAL A 23 4.48 2.10 7.64
N ALA A 24 5.60 2.71 7.23
CA ALA A 24 6.92 2.36 7.74
C ALA A 24 7.04 2.62 9.26
N LEU A 25 6.50 3.74 9.76
CA LEU A 25 6.48 4.06 11.18
C LEU A 25 5.68 3.04 11.99
N PHE A 26 4.51 2.62 11.50
CA PHE A 26 3.72 1.56 12.11
C PHE A 26 4.50 0.23 12.15
N LEU A 27 5.13 -0.17 11.05
CA LEU A 27 5.93 -1.41 10.99
C LEU A 27 7.20 -1.35 11.87
N ALA A 28 7.65 -0.16 12.24
CA ALA A 28 8.75 0.05 13.16
C ALA A 28 8.31 0.14 14.63
N SER A 29 7.00 0.21 14.91
CA SER A 29 6.46 0.33 16.27
C SER A 29 6.03 -1.01 16.85
N ASP A 30 5.88 -1.06 18.18
CA ASP A 30 5.40 -2.23 18.92
C ASP A 30 3.96 -2.63 18.53
N ASP A 31 3.19 -1.72 17.93
CA ASP A 31 1.82 -1.97 17.45
C ASP A 31 1.78 -3.03 16.34
N SER A 32 2.91 -3.25 15.67
CA SER A 32 3.08 -4.25 14.62
C SER A 32 3.79 -5.52 15.10
N SER A 33 3.93 -5.74 16.42
CA SER A 33 4.73 -6.82 17.03
C SER A 33 4.43 -8.25 16.55
N PHE A 34 3.27 -8.51 15.95
CA PHE A 34 2.91 -9.81 15.40
C PHE A 34 2.98 -9.90 13.86
N ILE A 35 3.40 -8.84 13.18
CA ILE A 35 3.56 -8.77 11.72
C ILE A 35 5.02 -9.06 11.38
N ASN A 36 5.30 -10.17 10.69
CA ASN A 36 6.63 -10.50 10.21
C ASN A 36 6.59 -11.32 8.91
N GLY A 37 7.65 -11.23 8.10
CA GLY A 37 7.84 -12.07 6.92
C GLY A 37 6.83 -11.87 5.80
N THR A 38 6.13 -10.73 5.78
CA THR A 38 5.09 -10.43 4.80
C THR A 38 5.36 -9.12 4.06
N VAL A 39 4.82 -9.00 2.85
CA VAL A 39 4.81 -7.77 2.06
C VAL A 39 3.51 -7.03 2.32
N ILE A 40 3.59 -5.75 2.70
CA ILE A 40 2.44 -4.86 2.92
C ILE A 40 2.35 -3.88 1.73
N PRO A 41 1.40 -4.04 0.80
CA PRO A 41 1.19 -3.07 -0.28
C PRO A 41 0.59 -1.77 0.25
N ALA A 42 1.22 -0.64 -0.07
CA ALA A 42 0.75 0.70 0.23
C ALA A 42 0.58 1.49 -1.07
N ASP A 43 -0.40 1.10 -1.88
CA ASP A 43 -0.54 1.51 -3.29
C ASP A 43 -1.97 1.95 -3.67
N ALA A 44 -2.77 2.33 -2.68
CA ALA A 44 -4.18 2.70 -2.85
C ALA A 44 -5.04 1.62 -3.53
N GLY A 45 -4.68 0.34 -3.35
CA GLY A 45 -5.43 -0.82 -3.87
C GLY A 45 -5.09 -1.18 -5.31
N TRP A 46 -4.00 -0.65 -5.85
CA TRP A 46 -3.56 -0.95 -7.22
C TRP A 46 -3.33 -2.44 -7.45
N THR A 47 -2.72 -3.13 -6.48
CA THR A 47 -2.40 -4.57 -6.58
C THR A 47 -3.56 -5.49 -6.20
N ALA A 48 -4.71 -4.94 -5.81
CA ALA A 48 -5.83 -5.71 -5.25
C ALA A 48 -6.90 -6.15 -6.28
N TYR A 49 -6.83 -5.69 -7.53
CA TYR A 49 -7.85 -5.95 -8.57
C TYR A 49 -7.35 -6.80 -9.75
#